data_AF-A0A8T5LH60-F1
#
_entry.id   AF-A0A8T5LH60-F1
#
_cell.length_a   1.000
_cell.length_b   1.000
_cell.length_c   1.000
_cell.angle_alpha   90.00
_cell.angle_beta   90.00
_cell.angle_gamma   90.00
#
_symmetry.space_group_name_H-M   'P 1'
#
loop_
_entity.id
_entity.type
_entity.pdbx_description
1 polymer ?
#
loop_
_entity_poly.entity_id
_entity_poly.type
_entity_poly.pdbx_seq_one_letter_code
_entity_poly.pdbx_strand_id
1 'polypeptide(L)' 'VQKGVGWMLKEYTNCDPKPIIAFVDKHKETMPRTTLRYAIEKLPQETKKKLMEK' A
#
# COMPACT_ATOMS: atom_id res chain seq x y z
N VAL A 1 -5.89 16.07 3.15
CA VAL A 1 -6.73 14.98 2.60
C VAL A 1 -5.83 13.83 2.12
N GLN A 2 -5.41 12.93 3.00
CA GLN A 2 -4.61 11.74 2.65
C GLN A 2 -5.20 10.43 3.20
N LYS A 3 -6.18 10.52 4.11
CA LYS A 3 -6.83 9.38 4.75
C LYS A 3 -7.75 8.61 3.79
N GLY A 4 -8.46 9.31 2.91
CA GLY A 4 -9.36 8.68 1.93
C GLY A 4 -8.64 7.77 0.94
N VAL A 5 -7.47 8.18 0.44
CA VAL A 5 -6.67 7.40 -0.50
C VAL A 5 -6.13 6.11 0.15
N GLY A 6 -5.64 6.20 1.39
CA GLY A 6 -5.18 5.02 2.13
C GLY A 6 -6.31 4.03 2.43
N TRP A 7 -7.53 4.53 2.71
CA TRP A 7 -8.71 3.69 2.94
C TRP A 7 -9.19 2.97 1.67
N MET A 8 -9.23 3.68 0.53
CA MET A 8 -9.62 3.06 -0.74
C MET A 8 -8.65 1.95 -1.16
N LEU A 9 -7.33 2.18 -1.01
CA LEU A 9 -6.32 1.18 -1.32
C LEU A 9 -6.38 -0.03 -0.39
N LYS A 10 -6.75 0.18 0.89
CA LYS A 10 -6.97 -0.88 1.88
C LYS A 10 -8.18 -1.76 1.55
N GLU A 11 -9.26 -1.16 1.05
CA GLU A 11 -10.44 -1.92 0.61
C GLU A 11 -10.15 -2.70 -0.67
N TYR A 12 -9.39 -2.14 -1.60
CA TYR A 12 -9.03 -2.83 -2.83
C TYR A 12 -8.06 -4.00 -2.60
N THR A 13 -7.16 -3.91 -1.61
CA THR A 13 -6.25 -5.01 -1.23
C THR A 13 -6.99 -6.24 -0.71
N ASN A 14 -8.21 -6.10 -0.19
CA ASN A 14 -9.07 -7.23 0.17
C ASN A 14 -9.55 -8.02 -1.04
N CYS A 15 -9.74 -7.35 -2.19
CA CYS A 15 -10.31 -7.95 -3.39
C CYS A 15 -9.20 -8.55 -4.27
N ASP A 16 -8.19 -7.74 -4.63
CA ASP A 16 -7.01 -8.21 -5.35
C ASP A 16 -5.74 -7.47 -4.90
N PRO A 17 -4.83 -8.15 -4.18
CA PRO A 17 -3.61 -7.53 -3.70
C PRO A 17 -2.55 -7.32 -4.78
N LYS A 18 -2.56 -8.07 -5.90
CA LYS A 18 -1.51 -8.00 -6.93
C LYS A 18 -1.39 -6.62 -7.60
N PRO A 19 -2.47 -6.01 -8.12
CA PRO A 19 -2.39 -4.69 -8.74
C PRO A 19 -2.02 -3.60 -7.74
N ILE A 20 -2.41 -3.75 -6.46
CA ILE A 20 -2.03 -2.79 -5.42
C ILE A 20 -0.54 -2.88 -5.10
N ILE A 21 0.02 -4.08 -5.02
CA ILE A 21 1.46 -4.25 -4.82
C ILE A 21 2.24 -3.57 -5.95
N ALA A 22 1.84 -3.76 -7.21
CA ALA A 22 2.49 -3.12 -8.35
C ALA A 22 2.34 -1.59 -8.35
N PHE A 23 1.15 -1.08 -8.03
CA PHE A 23 0.91 0.35 -7.90
C PHE A 23 1.75 0.97 -6.77
N VAL A 24 1.73 0.34 -5.60
CA VAL A 24 2.49 0.80 -4.44
C VAL A 24 3.97 0.76 -4.72
N ASP A 25 4.50 -0.32 -5.30
CA ASP A 25 5.92 -0.43 -5.62
C ASP A 25 6.39 0.66 -6.59
N LYS A 26 5.57 0.99 -7.60
CA LYS A 26 5.83 2.07 -8.56
C LYS A 26 5.78 3.47 -7.94
N HIS A 27 4.96 3.67 -6.91
CA HIS A 27 4.70 4.99 -6.32
C HIS A 27 5.29 5.19 -4.92
N LYS A 28 5.92 4.17 -4.32
CA LYS A 28 6.42 4.20 -2.92
C LYS A 28 7.41 5.33 -2.62
N GLU A 29 8.14 5.79 -3.64
CA GLU A 29 9.13 6.88 -3.49
C GLU A 29 8.50 8.25 -3.28
N THR A 30 7.32 8.48 -3.85
CA THR A 30 6.58 9.77 -3.77
C THR A 30 5.40 9.69 -2.80
N MET A 31 4.99 8.48 -2.41
CA MET A 31 3.85 8.25 -1.53
C MET A 31 4.21 8.59 -0.06
N PRO A 32 3.35 9.32 0.66
CA PRO A 32 3.49 9.51 2.09
C PRO A 32 3.52 8.18 2.85
N ARG A 33 4.48 8.02 3.78
CA ARG A 33 4.66 6.79 4.57
C ARG A 33 3.39 6.35 5.31
N THR A 34 2.56 7.30 5.73
CA THR A 34 1.27 7.03 6.36
C THR A 34 0.29 6.37 5.40
N THR A 35 0.13 6.90 4.19
CA THR A 35 -0.73 6.34 3.14
C THR A 35 -0.24 4.97 2.70
N LEU A 36 1.08 4.82 2.50
CA LEU A 36 1.72 3.54 2.18
C LEU A 36 1.39 2.47 3.23
N ARG A 37 1.54 2.80 4.51
CA ARG A 37 1.23 1.89 5.63
C ARG A 37 -0.22 1.43 5.63
N TYR A 38 -1.17 2.33 5.38
CA TYR A 38 -2.59 1.97 5.31
C TYR A 38 -2.91 1.11 4.08
N ALA A 39 -2.32 1.43 2.92
CA ALA A 39 -2.53 0.70 1.68
C ALA A 39 -2.05 -0.76 1.76
N ILE A 40 -0.98 -1.03 2.51
CA ILE A 40 -0.40 -2.37 2.66
C ILE A 40 -0.82 -3.07 3.96
N GLU A 41 -1.78 -2.53 4.70
CA GLU A 41 -2.15 -3.03 6.04
C GLU A 41 -2.62 -4.50 6.03
N LYS A 42 -3.25 -4.94 4.95
CA LYS A 42 -3.79 -6.30 4.82
C LYS A 42 -2.87 -7.29 4.09
N LEU A 43 -1.72 -6.83 3.60
CA LEU A 43 -0.77 -7.69 2.89
C LEU A 43 -0.02 -8.65 3.84
N PRO A 44 0.63 -9.70 3.33
CA PRO A 44 1.54 -10.52 4.11
C PRO A 44 2.73 -9.71 4.65
N GLN A 45 3.26 -10.09 5.81
CA GLN A 45 4.36 -9.36 6.46
C GLN A 45 5.62 -9.27 5.58
N GLU A 46 5.93 -10.29 4.80
CA GLU A 46 7.05 -10.30 3.86
C GLU A 46 6.89 -9.23 2.77
N THR A 47 5.69 -9.12 2.19
CA THR A 47 5.37 -8.11 1.18
C THR A 47 5.40 -6.70 1.78
N LYS A 48 4.92 -6.53 3.00
CA LYS A 48 4.98 -5.22 3.69
C LYS A 48 6.41 -4.75 3.89
N LYS A 49 7.31 -5.64 4.33
CA LYS A 49 8.73 -5.32 4.51
C LYS A 49 9.34 -4.87 3.18
N LYS A 50 9.17 -5.65 2.10
CA LYS A 50 9.66 -5.29 0.76
C LYS A 50 9.16 -3.92 0.25
N LEU A 51 7.90 -3.57 0.53
CA LEU A 51 7.33 -2.29 0.09
C LEU A 51 7.69 -1.10 1.01
N MET A 52 8.09 -1.37 2.25
CA MET A 52 8.55 -0.35 3.21
C MET A 52 10.07 -0.17 3.23
N GLU A 53 10.81 -1.17 2.76
CA GLU A 53 12.23 -1.08 2.49
C GLU A 53 12.45 -0.16 1.28
N LYS A 54 13.32 0.82 1.47
CA LYS A 54 13.64 1.86 0.50
C LYS A 54 14.85 1.45 -0.30
#